data_AF-A0A060YD87-F1
#
_entry.id   AF-A0A060YD87-F1
#
_cell.length_a   1.000
_cell.length_b   1.000
_cell.length_c   1.000
_cell.angle_alpha   90.00
_cell.angle_beta   90.00
_cell.angle_gamma   90.00
#
_symmetry.space_group_name_H-M   'P 1'
#
loop_
_entity.id
_entity.type
_entity.pdbx_description
1 polymer ?
#
loop_
_entity_poly.entity_id
_entity_poly.type
_entity_poly.pdbx_seq_one_letter_code
_entity_poly.pdbx_strand_id
1 'polypeptide(L)'
;MKRDLLEGKLSCTENTASLLASHLLQSEIGDYDDLADRDFLKLNKLLPNQERIQERIMELHYRHLGQTPADSDFQVLEIARKLEMYGVRFHPAADREGTKINLAVAHIGLQVFQGNTKINTFNWSKIRKLSFKRKRFLIKLYPEVHVSTVFLSSTHWRQSAAEKN
;
A
#
# COMPACT_ATOMS: atom_id res chain seq x y z
N MET A 1 7.85 4.35 1.33
CA MET A 1 6.75 5.26 0.96
C MET A 1 7.04 6.11 -0.26
N LYS A 2 7.99 7.07 -0.25
CA LYS A 2 8.37 7.86 -1.45
C LYS A 2 8.66 6.97 -2.67
N ARG A 3 9.42 5.88 -2.44
CA ARG A 3 9.65 4.82 -3.45
C ARG A 3 8.37 4.10 -3.89
N ASP A 4 7.45 3.79 -2.98
CA ASP A 4 6.22 3.04 -3.31
C ASP A 4 5.21 3.91 -4.09
N LEU A 5 5.22 5.23 -3.85
CA LEU A 5 4.52 6.23 -4.66
C LEU A 5 5.11 6.33 -6.07
N LEU A 6 6.44 6.42 -6.18
CA LEU A 6 7.17 6.45 -7.45
C LEU A 6 7.00 5.19 -8.28
N GLU A 7 7.04 4.03 -7.65
CA GLU A 7 6.91 2.72 -8.31
C GLU A 7 5.44 2.36 -8.59
N GLY A 8 4.48 3.23 -8.25
CA GLY A 8 3.04 2.98 -8.45
C GLY A 8 2.47 1.83 -7.62
N LYS A 9 3.21 1.37 -6.60
CA LYS A 9 2.80 0.30 -5.68
C LYS A 9 1.69 0.75 -4.74
N LEU A 10 1.62 2.06 -4.48
CA LEU A 10 0.57 2.67 -3.69
C LEU A 10 -0.50 3.28 -4.60
N SER A 11 -1.46 2.47 -5.02
CA SER A 11 -2.59 2.96 -5.81
C SER A 11 -3.41 3.97 -5.00
N CYS A 12 -3.50 5.20 -5.49
CA CYS A 12 -4.28 6.29 -4.88
C CYS A 12 -4.81 7.25 -5.96
N THR A 13 -5.75 8.11 -5.58
CA THR A 13 -6.29 9.13 -6.49
C THR A 13 -5.25 10.22 -6.74
N GLU A 14 -5.37 10.96 -7.86
CA GLU A 14 -4.46 12.08 -8.15
C GLU A 14 -4.47 13.15 -7.06
N ASN A 15 -5.63 13.39 -6.44
CA ASN A 15 -5.75 14.32 -5.32
C ASN A 15 -4.94 13.84 -4.11
N THR A 16 -5.03 12.55 -3.78
CA THR A 16 -4.24 11.97 -2.68
C THR A 16 -2.74 11.98 -3.01
N ALA A 17 -2.38 11.64 -4.24
CA ALA A 17 -0.99 11.66 -4.70
C ALA A 17 -0.40 13.08 -4.60
N SER A 18 -1.15 14.09 -5.06
CA SER A 18 -0.74 15.50 -5.00
C SER A 18 -0.56 15.99 -3.56
N LEU A 19 -1.47 15.60 -2.66
CA LEU A 19 -1.38 15.92 -1.23
C LEU A 19 -0.20 15.25 -0.54
N LEU A 20 0.09 13.99 -0.88
CA LEU A 20 1.28 13.30 -0.38
C LEU A 20 2.56 13.96 -0.88
N ALA A 21 2.62 14.30 -2.17
CA ALA A 21 3.77 14.99 -2.75
C ALA A 21 3.97 16.39 -2.16
N SER A 22 2.92 17.13 -1.82
CA SER A 22 3.07 18.46 -1.21
C SER A 22 3.63 18.41 0.21
N HIS A 23 3.26 17.41 1.02
CA HIS A 23 3.92 17.20 2.32
C HIS A 23 5.37 16.71 2.18
N LEU A 24 5.66 15.86 1.19
CA LEU A 24 7.04 15.47 0.89
C LEU A 24 7.88 16.69 0.49
N LEU A 25 7.32 17.60 -0.31
CA LEU A 25 7.98 18.85 -0.69
C LEU A 25 8.27 19.71 0.54
N GLN A 26 7.28 19.95 1.40
CA GLN A 26 7.44 20.70 2.66
C GLN A 26 8.52 20.08 3.56
N SER A 27 8.61 18.75 3.63
CA SER A 27 9.65 18.08 4.44
C SER A 27 11.07 18.25 3.89
N GLU A 28 11.22 18.42 2.58
CA GLU A 28 12.52 18.44 1.89
C GLU A 28 13.06 19.86 1.73
N ILE A 29 12.19 20.84 1.39
CA ILE A 29 12.61 22.21 1.07
C ILE A 29 12.04 23.28 2.01
N GLY A 30 11.15 22.92 2.94
CA GLY A 30 10.51 23.86 3.85
C GLY A 30 9.33 24.58 3.20
N ASP A 31 9.07 25.81 3.63
CA ASP A 31 7.91 26.59 3.18
C ASP A 31 7.93 26.88 1.67
N TYR A 32 6.73 26.99 1.10
CA TYR A 32 6.50 27.27 -0.32
C TYR A 32 7.27 28.50 -0.83
N ASP A 33 7.98 28.29 -1.95
CA ASP A 33 8.55 29.34 -2.81
C ASP A 33 8.39 28.92 -4.27
N ASP A 34 7.83 29.78 -5.13
CA ASP A 34 7.46 29.39 -6.50
C ASP A 34 8.67 28.92 -7.34
N LEU A 35 9.83 29.56 -7.17
CA LEU A 35 11.03 29.19 -7.92
C LEU A 35 11.65 27.91 -7.36
N ALA A 36 11.82 27.81 -6.04
CA ALA A 36 12.41 26.65 -5.38
C ALA A 36 11.56 25.38 -5.60
N ASP A 37 10.23 25.48 -5.51
CA ASP A 37 9.30 24.39 -5.78
C ASP A 37 9.44 23.87 -7.21
N ARG A 38 9.44 24.77 -8.20
CA ARG A 38 9.54 24.41 -9.63
C ARG A 38 10.87 23.75 -9.92
N ASP A 39 11.97 24.29 -9.39
CA ASP A 39 13.31 23.72 -9.56
C ASP A 39 13.42 22.35 -8.89
N PHE A 40 12.89 22.20 -7.68
CA PHE A 40 12.89 20.92 -6.98
C PHE A 40 12.07 19.86 -7.73
N LEU A 41 10.85 20.19 -8.16
CA LEU A 41 9.97 19.27 -8.90
C LEU A 41 10.48 18.97 -10.33
N LYS A 42 11.36 19.81 -10.88
CA LYS A 42 12.02 19.51 -12.15
C LYS A 42 13.16 18.50 -11.98
N LEU A 43 13.91 18.60 -10.88
CA LEU A 43 15.07 17.75 -10.60
C LEU A 43 14.70 16.43 -9.90
N ASN A 44 13.63 16.43 -9.11
CA ASN A 44 13.22 15.30 -8.29
C ASN A 44 11.84 14.80 -8.70
N LYS A 45 11.77 13.57 -9.20
CA LYS A 45 10.49 12.88 -9.40
C LYS A 45 10.02 12.29 -8.06
N LEU A 46 8.83 12.69 -7.64
CA LEU A 46 8.06 12.18 -6.51
C LEU A 46 6.91 11.25 -6.96
N LEU A 47 6.41 11.46 -8.18
CA LEU A 47 5.26 10.74 -8.74
C LEU A 47 5.46 10.41 -10.23
N PRO A 48 4.88 9.31 -10.75
CA PRO A 48 4.96 8.95 -12.18
C PRO A 48 4.39 10.02 -13.12
N ASN A 49 3.27 10.63 -12.75
CA ASN A 49 2.52 11.63 -13.53
C ASN A 49 2.76 13.08 -13.05
N GLN A 50 3.89 13.33 -12.38
CA GLN A 50 4.17 14.60 -11.68
C GLN A 50 3.92 15.87 -12.50
N GLU A 51 4.37 15.91 -13.76
CA GLU A 51 4.23 17.10 -14.62
C GLU A 51 2.77 17.52 -14.82
N ARG A 52 1.85 16.54 -14.89
CA ARG A 52 0.41 16.80 -15.06
C ARG A 52 -0.23 17.41 -13.82
N ILE A 53 0.29 17.11 -12.64
CA ILE A 53 -0.30 17.48 -11.34
C ILE A 53 0.57 18.47 -10.56
N GLN A 54 1.63 19.00 -11.19
CA GLN A 54 2.62 19.87 -10.54
C GLN A 54 1.97 21.13 -9.93
N GLU A 55 1.15 21.84 -10.68
CA GLU A 55 0.46 23.04 -10.18
C GLU A 55 -0.42 22.71 -8.97
N ARG A 56 -1.04 21.52 -8.96
CA ARG A 56 -1.84 21.06 -7.82
C ARG A 56 -0.98 20.74 -6.59
N ILE A 57 0.22 20.19 -6.78
CA ILE A 57 1.18 19.95 -5.71
C ILE A 57 1.58 21.27 -5.07
N MET A 58 1.94 22.26 -5.89
CA MET A 58 2.36 23.60 -5.44
C MET A 58 1.22 24.35 -4.72
N GLU A 59 -0.01 24.29 -5.24
CA GLU A 59 -1.18 24.88 -4.59
C GLU A 59 -1.45 24.28 -3.21
N LEU A 60 -1.19 22.97 -3.04
CA LEU A 60 -1.30 22.31 -1.74
C LEU A 60 -0.11 22.61 -0.83
N HIS A 61 1.10 22.76 -1.38
CA HIS A 61 2.30 23.10 -0.63
C HIS A 61 2.18 24.47 0.04
N TYR A 62 1.62 25.46 -0.68
CA TYR A 62 1.31 26.78 -0.13
C TYR A 62 0.45 26.75 1.15
N ARG A 63 -0.33 25.68 1.37
CA ARG A 63 -1.20 25.54 2.56
C ARG A 63 -0.47 25.05 3.80
N HIS A 64 0.80 24.66 3.66
CA HIS A 64 1.60 24.02 4.71
C HIS A 64 2.61 24.99 5.37
N LEU A 65 2.45 26.30 5.16
CA LEU A 65 3.34 27.34 5.71
C LEU A 65 3.52 27.19 7.23
N GLY A 66 4.79 27.18 7.65
CA GLY A 66 5.21 27.01 9.04
C GLY A 66 5.14 25.57 9.55
N GLN A 67 4.75 24.59 8.73
CA GLN A 67 4.75 23.19 9.10
C GLN A 67 6.18 22.64 9.15
N THR A 68 6.56 22.03 10.27
CA THR A 68 7.89 21.45 10.43
C THR A 68 8.07 20.19 9.57
N PRO A 69 9.31 19.80 9.21
CA PRO A 69 9.54 18.55 8.50
C PRO A 69 8.96 17.33 9.22
N ALA A 70 9.05 17.27 10.56
CA ALA A 70 8.49 16.19 11.36
C ALA A 70 6.96 16.12 11.29
N ASP A 71 6.28 17.27 11.30
CA ASP A 71 4.83 17.32 11.14
C ASP A 71 4.42 16.89 9.73
N SER A 72 5.18 17.27 8.71
CA SER A 72 4.95 16.87 7.32
C SER A 72 5.13 15.37 7.12
N ASP A 73 6.20 14.79 7.65
CA ASP A 73 6.44 13.35 7.66
C ASP A 73 5.30 12.60 8.37
N PHE A 74 4.84 13.14 9.50
CA PHE A 74 3.69 12.59 10.21
C PHE A 74 2.44 12.60 9.32
N GLN A 75 2.11 13.72 8.66
CA GLN A 75 0.96 13.78 7.75
C GLN A 75 1.07 12.81 6.58
N VAL A 76 2.26 12.65 6.01
CA VAL A 76 2.53 11.65 4.97
C VAL A 76 2.13 10.26 5.47
N LEU A 77 2.57 9.85 6.66
CA LEU A 77 2.21 8.57 7.25
C LEU A 77 0.70 8.45 7.55
N GLU A 78 0.09 9.53 8.06
CA GLU A 78 -1.32 9.57 8.41
C GLU A 78 -2.25 9.41 7.21
N ILE A 79 -1.84 9.96 6.05
CA ILE A 79 -2.53 9.77 4.77
C ILE A 79 -2.24 8.37 4.24
N ALA A 80 -0.97 7.94 4.25
CA ALA A 80 -0.53 6.65 3.73
C ALA A 80 -1.32 5.49 4.32
N ARG A 81 -1.42 5.44 5.66
CA ARG A 81 -2.03 4.31 6.37
C ARG A 81 -3.52 4.11 6.05
N LYS A 82 -4.17 5.13 5.48
CA LYS A 82 -5.58 5.07 5.04
C LYS A 82 -5.72 4.48 3.64
N LEU A 83 -4.63 4.41 2.88
CA LEU A 83 -4.65 3.85 1.52
C LEU A 83 -4.71 2.32 1.59
N GLU A 84 -5.60 1.76 0.78
CA GLU A 84 -5.86 0.32 0.76
C GLU A 84 -4.61 -0.52 0.45
N MET A 85 -3.73 0.02 -0.39
CA MET A 85 -2.50 -0.64 -0.82
C MET A 85 -1.31 -0.38 0.11
N TYR A 86 -1.48 0.37 1.20
CA TYR A 86 -0.38 0.69 2.10
C TYR A 86 0.12 -0.53 2.85
N GLY A 87 1.40 -0.85 2.67
CA GLY A 87 2.04 -2.01 3.28
C GLY A 87 1.61 -3.36 2.68
N VAL A 88 0.76 -3.36 1.63
CA VAL A 88 0.28 -4.57 0.98
C VAL A 88 1.40 -5.21 0.16
N ARG A 89 1.69 -6.48 0.44
CA ARG A 89 2.58 -7.31 -0.37
C ARG A 89 1.79 -8.47 -0.95
N PHE A 90 1.71 -8.52 -2.28
CA PHE A 90 0.97 -9.55 -2.97
C PHE A 90 1.73 -10.87 -3.03
N HIS A 91 1.00 -11.92 -2.70
CA HIS A 91 1.41 -13.30 -2.87
C HIS A 91 0.45 -13.99 -3.85
N PRO A 92 0.88 -14.22 -5.10
CA PRO A 92 0.03 -14.80 -6.12
C PRO A 92 -0.47 -16.20 -5.74
N ALA A 93 -1.76 -16.41 -5.94
CA ALA A 93 -2.46 -17.66 -5.71
C ALA A 93 -3.61 -17.82 -6.72
N ALA A 94 -4.25 -18.97 -6.68
CA ALA A 94 -5.51 -19.24 -7.33
C ALA A 94 -6.46 -19.87 -6.32
N ASP A 95 -7.73 -19.52 -6.39
CA ASP A 95 -8.76 -20.10 -5.52
C ASP A 95 -9.12 -21.54 -5.93
N ARG A 96 -10.26 -22.04 -5.42
CA ARG A 96 -10.79 -23.38 -5.75
C ARG A 96 -11.19 -23.54 -7.22
N GLU A 97 -11.62 -22.45 -7.85
CA GLU A 97 -12.14 -22.41 -9.21
C GLU A 97 -11.03 -22.12 -10.22
N GLY A 98 -9.80 -21.83 -9.75
CA GLY A 98 -8.65 -21.49 -10.59
C GLY A 98 -8.52 -20.00 -10.88
N THR A 99 -9.35 -19.16 -10.25
CA THR A 99 -9.32 -17.71 -10.43
C THR A 99 -8.06 -17.15 -9.82
N LYS A 100 -7.28 -16.40 -10.62
CA LYS A 100 -6.05 -15.74 -10.16
C LYS A 100 -6.38 -14.67 -9.13
N ILE A 101 -5.77 -14.77 -7.97
CA ILE A 101 -5.93 -13.85 -6.85
C ILE A 101 -4.58 -13.57 -6.20
N ASN A 102 -4.51 -12.50 -5.42
CA ASN A 102 -3.37 -12.18 -4.59
C ASN A 102 -3.76 -12.25 -3.12
N LEU A 103 -2.91 -12.86 -2.31
CA LEU A 103 -3.04 -12.83 -0.86
C LEU A 103 -2.12 -11.76 -0.30
N ALA A 104 -2.57 -11.08 0.75
CA ALA A 104 -1.74 -10.16 1.51
C ALA A 104 -2.01 -10.32 3.01
N VAL A 105 -1.01 -10.01 3.82
CA VAL A 105 -1.11 -10.02 5.29
C VAL A 105 -1.15 -8.58 5.77
N ALA A 106 -2.09 -8.26 6.65
CA ALA A 106 -2.23 -6.96 7.28
C ALA A 106 -2.47 -7.11 8.79
N HIS A 107 -2.36 -6.02 9.55
CA HIS A 107 -2.60 -6.02 10.99
C HIS A 107 -4.01 -6.52 11.36
N ILE A 108 -5.00 -6.31 10.48
CA ILE A 108 -6.38 -6.74 10.68
C ILE A 108 -6.60 -8.24 10.40
N GLY A 109 -5.81 -8.84 9.52
CA GLY A 109 -6.07 -10.19 9.03
C GLY A 109 -5.34 -10.55 7.74
N LEU A 110 -5.78 -11.66 7.14
CA LEU A 110 -5.39 -12.02 5.78
C LEU A 110 -6.38 -11.42 4.77
N GLN A 111 -5.89 -10.75 3.76
CA GLN A 111 -6.70 -10.12 2.71
C GLN A 111 -6.55 -10.88 1.40
N VAL A 112 -7.65 -10.94 0.64
CA VAL A 112 -7.68 -11.53 -0.70
C VAL A 112 -8.02 -10.44 -1.70
N PHE A 113 -7.27 -10.39 -2.79
CA PHE A 113 -7.39 -9.42 -3.87
C PHE A 113 -7.58 -10.12 -5.21
N GLN A 114 -8.36 -9.52 -6.10
CA GLN A 114 -8.41 -9.85 -7.51
C GLN A 114 -7.87 -8.66 -8.30
N GLY A 115 -6.71 -8.82 -8.93
CA GLY A 115 -5.92 -7.67 -9.39
C GLY A 115 -5.49 -6.80 -8.19
N ASN A 116 -5.87 -5.52 -8.22
CA ASN A 116 -5.63 -4.56 -7.12
C ASN A 116 -6.88 -4.32 -6.26
N THR A 117 -8.00 -4.99 -6.54
CA THR A 117 -9.26 -4.82 -5.81
C THR A 117 -9.36 -5.84 -4.69
N LYS A 118 -9.54 -5.39 -3.44
CA LYS A 118 -9.75 -6.28 -2.30
C LYS A 118 -11.14 -6.91 -2.37
N ILE A 119 -11.21 -8.23 -2.38
CA ILE A 119 -12.46 -9.00 -2.45
C ILE A 119 -12.85 -9.63 -1.10
N ASN A 120 -11.89 -9.84 -0.19
CA ASN A 120 -12.20 -10.42 1.12
C ASN A 120 -11.16 -10.07 2.19
N THR A 121 -11.54 -10.16 3.47
CA THR A 121 -10.67 -10.04 4.64
C THR A 121 -11.04 -11.09 5.69
N PHE A 122 -10.09 -11.98 5.99
CA PHE A 122 -10.16 -12.93 7.09
C PHE A 122 -9.51 -12.31 8.33
N ASN A 123 -10.33 -11.73 9.20
CA ASN A 123 -9.85 -11.16 10.47
C ASN A 123 -9.15 -12.22 11.32
N TRP A 124 -8.09 -11.83 12.03
CA TRP A 124 -7.36 -12.75 12.90
C TRP A 124 -8.27 -13.44 13.93
N SER A 125 -9.25 -12.72 14.47
CA SER A 125 -10.25 -13.27 15.41
C SER A 125 -11.08 -14.41 14.83
N LYS A 126 -11.27 -14.45 13.51
CA LYS A 126 -12.03 -15.51 12.80
C LYS A 126 -11.15 -16.68 12.37
N ILE A 127 -9.82 -16.54 12.37
CA ILE A 127 -8.89 -17.57 11.92
C ILE A 127 -8.52 -18.50 13.07
N ARG A 128 -8.84 -19.78 12.93
CA ARG A 128 -8.47 -20.83 13.89
C ARG A 128 -7.10 -21.43 13.62
N LYS A 129 -6.76 -21.66 12.34
CA LYS A 129 -5.48 -22.27 11.95
C LYS A 129 -5.11 -21.88 10.52
N LEU A 130 -3.85 -21.55 10.32
CA LEU A 130 -3.22 -21.45 9.00
C LEU A 130 -2.35 -22.70 8.78
N SER A 131 -2.39 -23.28 7.58
CA SER A 131 -1.50 -24.38 7.23
C SER A 131 -1.20 -24.41 5.73
N PHE A 132 -0.17 -25.16 5.35
CA PHE A 132 0.16 -25.42 3.96
C PHE A 132 0.30 -26.93 3.71
N LYS A 133 -0.13 -27.40 2.53
CA LYS A 133 0.08 -28.77 2.05
C LYS A 133 0.53 -28.73 0.59
N ARG A 134 1.79 -29.07 0.33
CA ARG A 134 2.45 -28.85 -0.97
C ARG A 134 2.31 -27.38 -1.37
N LYS A 135 1.73 -27.12 -2.55
CA LYS A 135 1.45 -25.79 -3.10
C LYS A 135 0.11 -25.18 -2.63
N ARG A 136 -0.60 -25.82 -1.70
CA ARG A 136 -1.90 -25.34 -1.20
C ARG A 136 -1.74 -24.65 0.14
N PHE A 137 -2.18 -23.40 0.24
CA PHE A 137 -2.37 -22.66 1.47
C PHE A 137 -3.82 -22.83 1.94
N LEU A 138 -4.00 -23.12 3.23
CA LEU A 138 -5.29 -23.43 3.84
C LEU A 138 -5.53 -22.50 5.03
N ILE A 139 -6.73 -21.92 5.04
CA ILE A 139 -7.22 -21.09 6.12
C ILE A 139 -8.40 -21.82 6.75
N LYS A 140 -8.24 -22.23 8.01
CA LYS A 140 -9.32 -22.82 8.80
C LYS A 140 -9.88 -21.73 9.71
N LEU A 141 -11.16 -21.43 9.54
CA LEU A 141 -11.88 -20.47 10.37
C LEU A 141 -12.46 -21.16 11.62
N TYR A 142 -12.77 -20.37 12.65
CA TYR A 142 -13.65 -20.84 13.72
C TYR A 142 -15.04 -21.16 13.14
N PRO A 143 -15.70 -22.23 13.60
CA PRO A 143 -17.06 -22.52 13.17
C PRO A 143 -18.04 -21.50 13.78
N GLU A 144 -18.44 -20.49 13.01
CA GLU A 144 -19.59 -19.62 13.28
C GLU A 144 -20.60 -19.81 12.13
N VAL A 145 -21.65 -20.62 12.32
CA VAL A 145 -22.85 -20.89 11.46
C VAL A 145 -22.64 -21.17 9.94
N HIS A 146 -21.51 -20.84 9.32
CA HIS A 146 -21.20 -21.06 7.89
C HIS A 146 -19.72 -21.42 7.73
N VAL A 147 -19.43 -22.69 7.41
CA VAL A 147 -18.06 -23.17 7.20
C VAL A 147 -17.61 -22.86 5.77
N SER A 148 -16.75 -21.85 5.60
CA SER A 148 -16.00 -21.66 4.36
C SER A 148 -14.55 -22.07 4.56
N THR A 149 -14.20 -23.30 4.15
CA THR A 149 -12.79 -23.63 3.92
C THR A 149 -12.38 -22.96 2.62
N VAL A 150 -11.34 -22.13 2.64
CA VAL A 150 -10.82 -21.50 1.42
C VAL A 150 -9.55 -22.24 1.02
N PHE A 151 -9.52 -22.78 -0.20
CA PHE A 151 -8.31 -23.38 -0.77
C PHE A 151 -7.65 -22.38 -1.68
N LEU A 152 -6.35 -22.19 -1.48
CA LEU A 152 -5.54 -21.27 -2.26
C LEU A 152 -4.37 -22.09 -2.80
N SER A 153 -4.30 -22.31 -4.11
CA SER A 153 -3.16 -22.94 -4.76
C SER A 153 -2.18 -21.87 -5.21
N SER A 154 -0.92 -21.96 -4.80
CA SER A 154 0.10 -20.98 -5.16
C SER A 154 1.14 -21.59 -6.09
N THR A 155 1.63 -20.79 -7.03
CA THR A 155 2.67 -21.22 -7.97
C THR A 155 4.09 -21.07 -7.42
N HIS A 156 4.34 -20.19 -6.42
CA HIS A 156 5.69 -19.77 -6.00
C HIS A 156 5.83 -19.52 -4.48
N TRP A 157 5.73 -20.56 -3.65
CA TRP A 157 6.21 -20.50 -2.26
C TRP A 157 7.38 -21.45 -2.06
N ARG A 158 8.58 -21.03 -2.47
CA ARG A 158 9.84 -21.53 -1.92
C ARG A 158 10.75 -20.34 -1.66
N GLN A 159 11.36 -20.34 -0.48
CA GLN A 159 12.42 -19.45 0.04
C GLN A 159 11.98 -18.12 0.68
N SER A 160 11.59 -18.20 1.96
CA SER A 160 11.87 -17.13 2.96
C SER A 160 11.79 -17.60 4.42
N ALA A 161 11.66 -18.90 4.69
CA ALA A 161 11.59 -19.43 6.06
C ALA A 161 12.81 -20.26 6.46
N ALA A 162 13.93 -20.19 5.73
CA ALA A 162 15.10 -21.03 5.95
C ALA A 162 16.41 -20.24 6.03
N GLU A 163 16.40 -19.05 6.61
CA GLU A 163 17.62 -18.34 7.02
C GLU A 163 17.35 -17.65 8.36
N LYS A 164 17.49 -18.43 9.44
CA LYS A 164 17.78 -18.01 10.82
C LYS A 164 17.93 -19.30 11.64
N ASN A 165 19.07 -19.94 11.48
CA ASN A 165 19.71 -20.75 12.50
C ASN A 165 21.06 -20.09 12.80
#